data_AF-A0A2R4M0V5-F1
#
_entry.id   AF-A0A2R4M0V5-F1
#
_cell.length_a   1.000
_cell.length_b   1.000
_cell.length_c   1.000
_cell.angle_alpha   90.00
_cell.angle_beta   90.00
_cell.angle_gamma   90.00
#
_symmetry.space_group_name_H-M   'P 1'
#
loop_
_entity.id
_entity.type
_entity.pdbx_description
1 polymer ?
#
loop_
_entity_poly.entity_id
_entity_poly.type
_entity_poly.pdbx_seq_one_letter_code
_entity_poly.pdbx_strand_id
1 'polypeptide(L)'
;MTELEQTRIVHEHHRMTAIERKTLEQLEKDVWPAPEFGSYLVTTCHQWRQKPLNAFTVQDLRIIIGQGIGIKFLLPKAIEPLKVNPFSEGDFYHGDRLIQVLKLAPCVLKADTALYQDLIHASLAALHSLDPVLSNADRERVERFLEPP
;
A
#
# COMPACT_ATOMS: atom_id res chain seq x y z
N MET A 1 -27.11 13.80 4.18
CA MET A 1 -25.83 14.08 4.86
C MET A 1 -26.00 15.33 5.69
N THR A 2 -25.63 15.26 6.97
CA THR A 2 -25.77 16.35 7.95
C THR A 2 -24.54 17.27 7.93
N GLU A 3 -24.69 18.52 8.39
CA GLU A 3 -23.59 19.50 8.49
C GLU A 3 -22.44 19.00 9.39
N LEU A 4 -22.76 18.15 10.38
CA LEU A 4 -21.80 17.45 11.24
C LEU A 4 -21.00 16.38 10.48
N GLU A 5 -21.62 15.63 9.57
CA GLU A 5 -20.93 14.67 8.70
C GLU A 5 -20.01 15.39 7.71
N GLN A 6 -20.47 16.50 7.12
CA GLN A 6 -19.68 17.32 6.19
C GLN A 6 -18.41 17.86 6.86
N THR A 7 -18.54 18.37 8.09
CA THR A 7 -17.43 18.92 8.89
C THR A 7 -16.43 17.84 9.29
N ARG A 8 -16.90 16.63 9.58
CA ARG A 8 -16.04 15.48 9.93
C ARG A 8 -15.22 15.00 8.72
N ILE A 9 -15.84 14.92 7.54
CA ILE A 9 -15.16 14.52 6.29
C ILE A 9 -14.02 15.49 5.94
N VAL A 10 -14.25 16.80 6.04
CA VAL A 10 -13.22 17.81 5.74
C VAL A 10 -12.05 17.73 6.72
N HIS A 11 -12.31 17.58 8.01
CA HIS A 11 -11.25 17.41 9.01
C HIS A 11 -10.45 16.13 8.80
N GLU A 12 -11.11 15.03 8.44
CA GLU A 12 -10.45 13.76 8.16
C GLU A 12 -9.58 13.83 6.91
N HIS A 13 -10.06 14.47 5.85
CA HIS A 13 -9.30 14.73 4.63
C HIS A 13 -8.07 15.62 4.90
N HIS A 14 -8.22 16.69 5.69
CA HIS A 14 -7.11 17.57 6.07
C HIS A 14 -6.07 16.83 6.93
N ARG A 15 -6.53 15.99 7.86
CA ARG A 15 -5.65 15.14 8.68
C ARG A 15 -4.88 14.14 7.83
N MET A 16 -5.52 13.56 6.81
CA MET A 16 -4.86 12.63 5.89
C MET A 16 -3.79 13.30 5.04
N THR A 17 -4.10 14.46 4.45
CA THR A 17 -3.11 15.26 3.71
C THR A 17 -1.95 15.76 4.58
N ALA A 18 -2.18 15.98 5.88
CA ALA A 18 -1.10 16.31 6.82
C ALA A 18 -0.21 15.10 7.17
N ILE A 19 -0.78 13.89 7.29
CA ILE A 19 -0.01 12.65 7.54
C ILE A 19 0.87 12.31 6.35
N GLU A 20 0.39 12.53 5.13
CA GLU A 20 1.13 12.25 3.90
C GLU A 20 2.46 13.01 3.78
N ARG A 21 2.61 14.16 4.43
CA ARG A 21 3.85 14.95 4.43
C ARG A 21 4.82 14.54 5.54
N LYS A 22 4.41 13.67 6.45
CA LYS A 22 5.27 13.18 7.54
C LYS A 22 6.12 12.01 7.06
N THR A 23 7.19 11.75 7.80
CA THR A 23 8.04 10.55 7.64
C THR A 23 7.58 9.45 8.61
N LEU A 24 8.08 8.22 8.44
CA LEU A 24 7.81 7.15 9.40
C LEU A 24 8.38 7.47 10.78
N GLU A 25 9.61 8.02 10.85
CA GLU A 25 10.22 8.41 12.14
C GLU A 25 9.34 9.39 12.91
N GLN A 26 8.73 10.36 12.21
CA GLN A 26 7.84 11.34 12.83
C GLN A 26 6.52 10.73 13.29
N LEU A 27 5.97 9.78 12.52
CA LEU A 27 4.68 9.13 12.83
C LEU A 27 4.81 8.11 13.96
N GLU A 28 5.91 7.35 13.97
CA GLU A 28 6.22 6.35 14.99
C GLU A 28 6.89 6.96 16.23
N LYS A 29 7.38 8.20 16.11
CA LYS A 29 8.19 8.89 17.12
C LYS A 29 9.44 8.09 17.49
N ASP A 30 10.04 7.48 16.49
CA ASP A 30 11.16 6.54 16.64
C ASP A 30 12.23 6.82 15.58
N VAL A 31 13.39 7.27 16.04
CA VAL A 31 14.56 7.58 15.21
C VAL A 31 15.54 6.44 15.36
N TRP A 32 15.85 5.77 14.26
CA TRP A 32 16.78 4.65 14.28
C TRP A 32 18.23 5.16 14.33
N PRO A 33 19.13 4.44 15.03
CA PRO A 33 20.55 4.68 14.90
C PRO A 33 21.03 4.40 13.46
N ALA A 34 22.27 4.78 13.17
CA ALA A 34 22.89 4.42 11.90
C ALA A 34 22.86 2.89 11.70
N PRO A 35 22.63 2.40 10.48
CA PRO A 35 22.57 0.97 10.22
C PRO A 35 23.90 0.30 10.53
N GLU A 36 23.85 -0.79 11.31
CA GLU A 36 25.02 -1.60 11.64
C GLU A 36 25.53 -2.39 10.42
N PHE A 37 24.65 -2.66 9.45
CA PHE A 37 24.94 -3.42 8.25
C PHE A 37 24.81 -2.55 6.99
N GLY A 38 25.85 -2.51 6.17
CA GLY A 38 25.92 -1.73 4.94
C GLY A 38 25.26 -2.37 3.72
N SER A 39 24.32 -3.31 3.90
CA SER A 39 23.63 -3.88 2.73
C SER A 39 22.71 -2.81 2.12
N TYR A 40 22.60 -2.82 0.78
CA TYR A 40 21.77 -1.84 0.06
C TYR A 40 20.33 -1.78 0.59
N LEU A 41 19.74 -2.94 0.92
CA LEU A 41 18.37 -3.02 1.43
C LEU A 41 18.25 -2.37 2.82
N VAL A 42 19.18 -2.67 3.73
CA VAL A 42 19.18 -2.10 5.09
C VAL A 42 19.38 -0.59 5.02
N THR A 43 20.39 -0.12 4.28
CA THR A 43 20.65 1.32 4.14
C THR A 43 19.48 2.05 3.50
N THR A 44 18.86 1.47 2.49
CA THR A 44 17.69 2.04 1.81
C THR A 44 16.48 2.13 2.75
N CYS A 45 16.22 1.08 3.54
CA CYS A 45 15.12 1.09 4.51
C CYS A 45 15.31 2.14 5.60
N HIS A 46 16.54 2.32 6.12
CA HIS A 46 16.85 3.40 7.06
C HIS A 46 16.58 4.77 6.44
N GLN A 47 17.05 5.02 5.21
CA GLN A 47 16.81 6.28 4.50
C GLN A 47 15.32 6.53 4.25
N TRP A 48 14.56 5.50 3.87
CA TRP A 48 13.13 5.62 3.62
C TRP A 48 12.31 5.90 4.88
N ARG A 49 12.80 5.59 6.10
CA ARG A 49 12.13 6.04 7.32
C ARG A 49 12.08 7.57 7.46
N GLN A 50 13.01 8.27 6.80
CA GLN A 50 13.08 9.74 6.72
C GLN A 50 12.42 10.30 5.46
N LYS A 51 11.90 9.44 4.58
CA LYS A 51 11.18 9.83 3.37
C LYS A 51 9.74 10.19 3.73
N PRO A 52 9.20 11.33 3.26
CA PRO A 52 7.78 11.63 3.41
C PRO A 52 6.89 10.57 2.76
N LEU A 53 5.78 10.23 3.40
CA LEU A 53 4.87 9.17 2.95
C LEU A 53 4.40 9.38 1.51
N ASN A 54 4.07 10.61 1.12
CA ASN A 54 3.63 10.96 -0.24
C ASN A 54 4.68 10.80 -1.33
N ALA A 55 5.97 10.67 -0.97
CA ALA A 55 7.04 10.51 -1.93
C ALA A 55 7.31 9.03 -2.29
N PHE A 56 6.69 8.09 -1.60
CA PHE A 56 6.86 6.66 -1.87
C PHE A 56 6.22 6.27 -3.20
N THR A 57 6.97 5.53 -4.02
CA THR A 57 6.43 4.84 -5.19
C THR A 57 5.78 3.52 -4.77
N VAL A 58 5.10 2.83 -5.69
CA VAL A 58 4.47 1.55 -5.35
C VAL A 58 5.50 0.44 -5.10
N GLN A 59 6.61 0.44 -5.84
CA GLN A 59 7.77 -0.42 -5.63
C GLN A 59 8.37 -0.18 -4.23
N ASP A 60 8.56 1.09 -3.86
CA ASP A 60 9.09 1.44 -2.53
C ASP A 60 8.20 0.87 -1.43
N LEU A 61 6.87 1.10 -1.54
CA LEU A 61 5.87 0.58 -0.62
C LEU A 61 5.98 -0.94 -0.50
N ARG A 62 6.02 -1.68 -1.62
CA ARG A 62 6.17 -3.15 -1.59
C ARG A 62 7.42 -3.57 -0.83
N ILE A 63 8.57 -2.93 -1.09
CA ILE A 63 9.84 -3.31 -0.48
C ILE A 63 9.81 -3.06 1.02
N ILE A 64 9.47 -1.85 1.46
CA ILE A 64 9.53 -1.47 2.88
C ILE A 64 8.46 -2.19 3.71
N ILE A 65 7.24 -2.35 3.17
CA ILE A 65 6.16 -3.12 3.82
C ILE A 65 6.57 -4.59 3.91
N GLY A 66 7.22 -5.14 2.88
CA GLY A 66 7.73 -6.50 2.86
C GLY A 66 8.83 -6.76 3.90
N GLN A 67 9.56 -5.73 4.35
CA GLN A 67 10.48 -5.81 5.48
C GLN A 67 9.78 -5.69 6.85
N GLY A 68 8.44 -5.52 6.87
CA GLY A 68 7.66 -5.35 8.08
C GLY A 68 7.71 -3.94 8.66
N ILE A 69 8.20 -2.95 7.90
CA ILE A 69 8.43 -1.59 8.38
C ILE A 69 7.25 -0.69 8.01
N GLY A 70 6.75 0.10 8.97
CA GLY A 70 5.75 1.13 8.70
C GLY A 70 4.39 0.62 8.22
N ILE A 71 4.07 -0.67 8.41
CA ILE A 71 2.86 -1.34 7.86
C ILE A 71 1.61 -0.51 8.14
N LYS A 72 1.43 -0.04 9.38
CA LYS A 72 0.27 0.73 9.83
C LYS A 72 -0.01 1.97 8.97
N PHE A 73 1.01 2.60 8.43
CA PHE A 73 0.89 3.84 7.66
C PHE A 73 1.00 3.63 6.16
N LEU A 74 1.75 2.62 5.73
CA LEU A 74 2.09 2.40 4.32
C LEU A 74 1.16 1.40 3.62
N LEU A 75 0.63 0.41 4.35
CA LEU A 75 -0.31 -0.55 3.79
C LEU A 75 -1.62 0.13 3.31
N PRO A 76 -2.25 1.07 4.06
CA PRO A 76 -3.38 1.82 3.54
C PRO A 76 -3.04 2.54 2.24
N LYS A 77 -1.87 3.18 2.17
CA LYS A 77 -1.42 3.93 0.99
C LYS A 77 -1.20 3.06 -0.26
N ALA A 78 -0.85 1.80 -0.05
CA ALA A 78 -0.72 0.82 -1.13
C ALA A 78 -2.09 0.34 -1.65
N ILE A 79 -3.08 0.17 -0.77
CA ILE A 79 -4.37 -0.46 -1.06
C ILE A 79 -5.47 0.53 -1.42
N GLU A 80 -5.55 1.70 -0.79
CA GLU A 80 -6.65 2.66 -0.97
C GLU A 80 -6.91 3.03 -2.45
N PRO A 81 -5.89 3.27 -3.30
CA PRO A 81 -6.13 3.55 -4.71
C PRO A 81 -6.77 2.39 -5.48
N LEU A 82 -6.54 1.14 -5.05
CA LEU A 82 -7.12 -0.06 -5.67
C LEU A 82 -8.63 -0.16 -5.46
N LYS A 83 -9.16 0.50 -4.42
CA LYS A 83 -10.61 0.57 -4.14
C LYS A 83 -11.35 1.37 -5.20
N VAL A 84 -10.69 2.41 -5.74
CA VAL A 84 -11.26 3.30 -6.75
C VAL A 84 -11.04 2.73 -8.14
N ASN A 85 -9.81 2.28 -8.41
CA ASN A 85 -9.47 1.63 -9.67
C ASN A 85 -8.51 0.44 -9.40
N PRO A 86 -8.97 -0.81 -9.61
CA PRO A 86 -8.11 -1.99 -9.41
C PRO A 86 -6.91 -2.01 -10.36
N PHE A 87 -6.96 -1.25 -11.46
CA PHE A 87 -5.87 -1.09 -12.41
C PHE A 87 -5.05 0.18 -12.22
N SER A 88 -5.16 0.83 -11.05
CA SER A 88 -4.34 2.01 -10.77
C SER A 88 -2.85 1.73 -10.98
N GLU A 89 -2.16 2.70 -11.58
CA GLU A 89 -0.75 2.58 -11.90
C GLU A 89 0.11 2.51 -10.63
N GLY A 90 1.13 1.67 -10.72
CA GLY A 90 2.34 1.66 -9.94
C GLY A 90 3.50 2.16 -10.78
N ASP A 91 4.56 1.36 -10.88
CA ASP A 91 5.87 1.86 -11.33
C ASP A 91 6.31 1.29 -12.69
N PHE A 92 5.63 0.28 -13.22
CA PHE A 92 6.04 -0.42 -14.45
C PHE A 92 4.99 -0.38 -15.56
N TYR A 93 3.72 -0.61 -15.24
CA TYR A 93 2.63 -0.68 -16.24
C TYR A 93 1.26 -0.44 -15.62
N HIS A 94 0.25 -0.15 -16.45
CA HIS A 94 -1.12 0.04 -16.00
C HIS A 94 -1.65 -1.23 -15.30
N GLY A 95 -2.10 -1.09 -14.05
CA GLY A 95 -2.58 -2.20 -13.21
C GLY A 95 -1.51 -3.01 -12.47
N ASP A 96 -0.24 -2.64 -12.57
CA ASP A 96 0.83 -3.34 -11.83
C ASP A 96 0.74 -3.13 -10.31
N ARG A 97 0.07 -2.08 -9.81
CA ARG A 97 -0.05 -1.82 -8.36
C ARG A 97 -0.66 -2.99 -7.62
N LEU A 98 -1.79 -3.52 -8.11
CA LEU A 98 -2.45 -4.68 -7.52
C LEU A 98 -1.43 -5.82 -7.41
N ILE A 99 -0.72 -6.09 -8.50
CA ILE A 99 0.27 -7.16 -8.58
C ILE A 99 1.45 -6.95 -7.62
N GLN A 100 1.92 -5.72 -7.42
CA GLN A 100 2.96 -5.43 -6.44
C GLN A 100 2.46 -5.64 -5.01
N VAL A 101 1.23 -5.24 -4.70
CA VAL A 101 0.63 -5.45 -3.37
C VAL A 101 0.43 -6.94 -3.09
N LEU A 102 -0.07 -7.72 -4.06
CA LEU A 102 -0.27 -9.17 -3.92
C LEU A 102 1.03 -9.96 -3.75
N LYS A 103 2.22 -9.35 -3.96
CA LYS A 103 3.52 -9.98 -3.67
C LYS A 103 3.93 -9.87 -2.20
N LEU A 104 3.22 -9.08 -1.39
CA LEU A 104 3.47 -9.00 0.04
C LEU A 104 3.08 -10.32 0.73
N ALA A 105 3.72 -10.62 1.85
CA ALA A 105 3.42 -11.83 2.62
C ALA A 105 1.95 -11.81 3.12
N PRO A 106 1.25 -12.96 3.13
CA PRO A 106 -0.14 -13.02 3.57
C PRO A 106 -0.38 -12.48 5.00
N CYS A 107 0.56 -12.67 5.92
CA CYS A 107 0.47 -12.12 7.28
C CYS A 107 0.46 -10.59 7.31
N VAL A 108 1.16 -9.95 6.37
CA VAL A 108 1.19 -8.48 6.25
C VAL A 108 -0.11 -7.98 5.63
N LEU A 109 -0.60 -8.64 4.58
CA LEU A 109 -1.88 -8.29 3.95
C LEU A 109 -3.06 -8.44 4.92
N LYS A 110 -3.01 -9.45 5.79
CA LYS A 110 -4.03 -9.72 6.83
C LYS A 110 -3.83 -8.92 8.11
N ALA A 111 -2.83 -8.03 8.19
CA ALA A 111 -2.55 -7.23 9.38
C ALA A 111 -3.68 -6.22 9.68
N ASP A 112 -4.46 -5.83 8.66
CA ASP A 112 -5.66 -5.02 8.79
C ASP A 112 -6.81 -5.68 8.00
N THR A 113 -7.84 -6.13 8.72
CA THR A 113 -8.98 -6.85 8.14
C THR A 113 -9.75 -6.01 7.13
N ALA A 114 -9.89 -4.70 7.36
CA ALA A 114 -10.66 -3.84 6.46
C ALA A 114 -9.90 -3.65 5.13
N LEU A 115 -8.58 -3.40 5.21
CA LEU A 115 -7.74 -3.30 4.03
C LEU A 115 -7.64 -4.63 3.27
N TYR A 116 -7.59 -5.75 3.99
CA TYR A 116 -7.58 -7.08 3.36
C TYR A 116 -8.88 -7.32 2.57
N GLN A 117 -10.03 -6.95 3.14
CA GLN A 117 -11.31 -7.06 2.46
C GLN A 117 -11.38 -6.15 1.23
N ASP A 118 -10.87 -4.91 1.34
CA ASP A 118 -10.77 -3.99 0.21
C ASP A 118 -9.89 -4.56 -0.92
N LEU A 119 -8.79 -5.22 -0.57
CA LEU A 119 -7.90 -5.89 -1.54
C LEU A 119 -8.58 -7.08 -2.23
N ILE A 120 -9.40 -7.86 -1.50
CA ILE A 120 -10.23 -8.93 -2.08
C ILE A 120 -11.22 -8.33 -3.09
N HIS A 121 -11.93 -7.27 -2.73
CA HIS A 121 -12.88 -6.62 -3.64
C HIS A 121 -12.20 -6.08 -4.90
N ALA A 122 -11.05 -5.42 -4.76
CA ALA A 122 -10.27 -4.94 -5.90
C ALA A 122 -9.80 -6.09 -6.79
N SER A 123 -9.37 -7.22 -6.20
CA SER A 123 -8.95 -8.42 -6.91
C SER A 123 -10.09 -9.04 -7.72
N LEU A 124 -11.29 -9.16 -7.14
CA LEU A 124 -12.49 -9.64 -7.84
C LEU A 124 -12.89 -8.69 -8.99
N ALA A 125 -12.87 -7.38 -8.74
CA ALA A 125 -13.16 -6.37 -9.76
C ALA A 125 -12.17 -6.45 -10.93
N ALA A 126 -10.88 -6.67 -10.65
CA ALA A 126 -9.86 -6.84 -11.68
C ALA A 126 -10.14 -8.07 -12.56
N LEU A 127 -10.54 -9.20 -11.97
CA LEU A 127 -10.84 -10.44 -12.70
C LEU A 127 -12.09 -10.33 -13.57
N HIS A 128 -13.12 -9.62 -13.12
CA HIS A 128 -14.37 -9.40 -13.84
C HIS A 128 -14.31 -8.32 -14.91
N SER A 129 -13.22 -7.54 -14.97
CA SER A 129 -13.04 -6.55 -16.02
C SER A 129 -13.01 -7.20 -17.40
N LEU A 130 -13.72 -6.58 -18.36
CA LEU A 130 -13.67 -6.95 -19.77
C LEU A 130 -12.41 -6.43 -20.46
N ASP A 131 -11.74 -5.45 -19.85
CA ASP A 131 -10.50 -4.88 -20.38
C ASP A 131 -9.31 -5.83 -20.11
N PRO A 132 -8.53 -6.20 -21.14
CA PRO A 132 -7.42 -7.13 -21.00
C PRO A 132 -6.16 -6.45 -20.43
N VAL A 133 -6.29 -5.79 -19.28
CA VAL A 133 -5.17 -5.09 -18.61
C VAL A 133 -4.20 -6.09 -18.00
N LEU A 134 -4.70 -7.16 -17.38
CA LEU A 134 -3.86 -8.17 -16.75
C LEU A 134 -3.34 -9.16 -17.78
N SER A 135 -2.04 -9.43 -17.72
CA SER A 135 -1.45 -10.60 -18.38
C SER A 135 -2.02 -11.90 -17.81
N ASN A 136 -1.90 -13.02 -18.54
CA ASN A 136 -2.34 -14.32 -18.04
C ASN A 136 -1.66 -14.69 -16.70
N ALA A 137 -0.37 -14.40 -16.56
CA ALA A 137 0.37 -14.66 -15.33
C ALA A 137 -0.09 -13.78 -14.15
N ASP A 138 -0.50 -12.55 -14.43
CA ASP A 138 -1.06 -11.65 -13.42
C ASP A 138 -2.47 -12.07 -13.02
N ARG A 139 -3.29 -12.51 -13.98
CA ARG A 139 -4.61 -13.10 -13.72
C ARG A 139 -4.49 -14.32 -12.81
N GLU A 140 -3.60 -15.26 -13.10
CA GLU A 140 -3.35 -16.45 -12.27
C GLU A 140 -2.92 -16.06 -10.84
N ARG A 141 -2.10 -15.01 -10.69
CA ARG A 141 -1.71 -14.51 -9.38
C ARG A 141 -2.89 -13.95 -8.58
N VAL A 142 -3.79 -13.21 -9.24
CA VAL A 142 -5.01 -12.69 -8.61
C VAL A 142 -5.94 -13.83 -8.21
N GLU A 143 -6.10 -14.85 -9.07
CA GLU A 143 -6.89 -16.05 -8.77
C GLU A 143 -6.33 -16.79 -7.56
N ARG A 144 -5.02 -17.08 -7.52
CA ARG A 144 -4.35 -17.73 -6.38
C ARG A 144 -4.50 -16.95 -5.06
N PHE A 145 -4.52 -15.62 -5.12
CA PHE A 145 -4.74 -14.81 -3.93
C PHE A 145 -6.15 -14.99 -3.35
N LEU A 146 -7.14 -15.22 -4.21
CA LEU A 146 -8.54 -15.39 -3.83
C LEU A 146 -8.88 -16.83 -3.44
N GLU A 147 -8.00 -17.79 -3.70
CA GLU A 147 -8.18 -19.17 -3.26
C GLU A 147 -8.25 -19.26 -1.73
N PRO A 148 -9.19 -20.05 -1.18
CA PRO A 148 -9.23 -20.30 0.25
C PRO A 148 -7.93 -20.97 0.72
N PRO A 149 -7.46 -20.67 1.94
CA PRO A 149 -6.24 -21.24 2.50
C PRO A 149 -6.34 -22.74 2.77
#